data_AF-A0AA36CAF1-F1
#
_entry.id   AF-A0AA36CAF1-F1
#
_cell.length_a   1.000
_cell.length_b   1.000
_cell.length_c   1.000
_cell.angle_alpha   90.00
_cell.angle_beta   90.00
_cell.angle_gamma   90.00
#
_symmetry.space_group_name_H-M   'P 1'
#
loop_
_entity.id
_entity.type
_entity.pdbx_description
1 polymer ?
#
loop_
_entity_poly.entity_id
_entity_poly.type
_entity_poly.pdbx_seq_one_letter_code
_entity_poly.pdbx_strand_id
1 'polypeptide(L)'
;ELDPGQKARDSFEDEAKRQNAGLQREIEALTQEKDRLLKVEQSIEQREKEAAVKFTLLCDMEADWERERAKLKNKIEELENKPAEAGGPTFSYAPTGNPDADFLNSIIADLQKKNVNLQKENGGLRELLGKYDVGDIISPKAKKQKAPRVYCDICDVFDAHEFEDCPTQTSMIAVDEMGGSGAWPGDLVISPVPPQPTAELKPRVYSYGHSQGIDCKPFASPKTPKSDYTF
;
A
#
# COMPACT_ATOMS: atom_id res chain seq x y z
N GLU A 1 -32.18 -81.37 -39.73
CA GLU A 1 -31.91 -80.94 -38.34
C GLU A 1 -30.41 -80.96 -38.10
N LEU A 2 -29.84 -79.93 -37.47
CA LEU A 2 -28.42 -79.91 -37.12
C LEU A 2 -28.12 -80.98 -36.05
N ASP A 3 -27.00 -81.68 -36.21
CA ASP A 3 -26.49 -82.68 -35.26
C ASP A 3 -26.37 -82.09 -33.84
N PRO A 4 -26.83 -82.80 -32.78
CA PRO A 4 -26.75 -82.31 -31.40
C PRO A 4 -25.33 -81.94 -30.95
N GLY A 5 -24.30 -82.61 -31.46
CA GLY A 5 -22.90 -82.30 -31.17
C GLY A 5 -22.46 -80.95 -31.75
N GLN A 6 -22.95 -80.59 -32.94
CA GLN A 6 -22.66 -79.30 -33.57
C GLN A 6 -23.28 -78.14 -32.78
N LYS A 7 -24.55 -78.28 -32.35
CA LYS A 7 -25.23 -77.25 -31.54
C LYS A 7 -24.53 -76.97 -30.21
N ALA A 8 -24.02 -78.02 -29.56
CA ALA A 8 -23.28 -77.87 -28.31
C ALA A 8 -21.96 -77.11 -28.51
N ARG A 9 -21.24 -77.38 -29.60
CA ARG A 9 -20.01 -76.66 -29.96
C ARG A 9 -20.27 -75.19 -30.24
N ASP A 10 -21.27 -74.89 -31.07
CA ASP A 10 -21.64 -73.51 -31.41
C ASP A 10 -22.06 -72.72 -30.15
N SER A 11 -22.82 -73.35 -29.24
CA SER A 11 -23.21 -72.71 -27.96
C SER A 11 -22.02 -72.39 -27.04
N PHE A 12 -21.01 -73.27 -27.02
CA PHE A 12 -19.80 -73.05 -26.25
C PHE A 12 -18.93 -71.95 -26.87
N GLU A 13 -18.85 -71.91 -28.21
CA GLU A 13 -18.13 -70.88 -28.93
C GLU A 13 -18.76 -69.50 -28.74
N ASP A 14 -20.09 -69.40 -28.76
CA ASP A 14 -20.82 -68.16 -28.48
C ASP A 14 -20.61 -67.67 -27.05
N GLU A 15 -20.62 -68.58 -26.06
CA GLU A 15 -20.34 -68.24 -24.68
C GLU A 15 -18.90 -67.74 -24.50
N ALA A 16 -17.92 -68.41 -25.11
CA ALA A 16 -16.52 -67.97 -25.11
C ALA A 16 -16.36 -66.58 -25.77
N LYS A 17 -17.07 -66.31 -26.87
CA LYS A 17 -17.08 -64.99 -27.53
C LYS A 17 -17.68 -63.92 -26.63
N ARG A 18 -18.78 -64.22 -25.92
CA ARG A 18 -19.41 -63.28 -24.98
C ARG A 18 -18.48 -62.95 -23.81
N GLN A 19 -17.80 -63.95 -23.26
CA GLN A 19 -16.83 -63.76 -22.19
C GLN A 19 -15.63 -62.94 -22.66
N ASN A 20 -15.06 -63.25 -23.84
CA ASN A 20 -13.97 -62.45 -24.42
C ASN A 20 -14.39 -60.99 -24.67
N ALA A 21 -15.59 -60.76 -25.20
CA ALA A 21 -16.12 -59.40 -25.38
C ALA A 21 -16.41 -58.68 -24.05
N GLY A 22 -16.70 -59.43 -22.97
CA GLY A 22 -16.81 -58.91 -21.62
C GLY A 22 -15.44 -58.46 -21.09
N LEU A 23 -14.45 -59.34 -21.15
CA LEU A 23 -13.08 -59.06 -20.73
C LEU A 23 -12.44 -57.91 -21.51
N GLN A 24 -12.68 -57.82 -22.82
CA GLN A 24 -12.21 -56.69 -23.63
C GLN A 24 -12.75 -55.36 -23.14
N ARG A 25 -14.07 -55.28 -22.85
CA ARG A 25 -14.68 -54.07 -22.30
C ARG A 25 -14.10 -53.69 -20.94
N GLU A 26 -13.82 -54.68 -20.10
CA GLU A 26 -13.23 -54.44 -18.78
C GLU A 26 -11.77 -53.95 -18.88
N ILE A 27 -10.98 -54.51 -19.80
CA ILE A 27 -9.62 -54.03 -20.10
C ILE A 27 -9.67 -52.58 -20.60
N GLU A 28 -10.61 -52.25 -21.50
CA GLU A 28 -10.78 -50.88 -22.00
C GLU A 28 -11.13 -49.91 -20.86
N ALA A 29 -12.05 -50.29 -19.98
CA ALA A 29 -12.47 -49.48 -18.83
C ALA A 29 -11.31 -49.26 -17.84
N LEU A 30 -10.55 -50.31 -17.53
CA LEU A 30 -9.37 -50.21 -16.69
C LEU A 30 -8.27 -49.33 -17.30
N THR A 31 -8.12 -49.37 -18.63
CA THR A 31 -7.17 -48.52 -19.36
C THR A 31 -7.57 -47.05 -19.27
N GLN A 32 -8.85 -46.75 -19.48
CA GLN A 32 -9.37 -45.38 -19.33
C GLN A 32 -9.20 -44.87 -17.89
N GLU A 33 -9.46 -45.70 -16.88
CA GLU A 33 -9.29 -45.31 -15.49
C GLU A 33 -7.80 -45.09 -15.15
N LYS A 34 -6.90 -45.93 -15.66
CA LYS A 34 -5.44 -45.72 -15.55
C LYS A 34 -5.03 -44.36 -16.13
N ASP A 35 -5.52 -44.02 -17.32
CA ASP A 35 -5.21 -42.73 -17.96
C ASP A 35 -5.77 -41.55 -17.15
N ARG A 36 -6.94 -41.71 -16.53
CA ARG A 36 -7.52 -40.71 -15.63
C ARG A 36 -6.66 -40.52 -14.39
N LEU A 37 -6.22 -41.61 -13.75
CA LEU A 37 -5.37 -41.56 -12.57
C LEU A 37 -4.02 -40.91 -12.89
N LEU A 38 -3.42 -41.21 -14.04
CA LEU A 38 -2.16 -40.62 -14.47
C LEU A 38 -2.27 -39.09 -14.65
N LYS A 39 -3.39 -38.58 -15.17
CA LYS A 39 -3.65 -37.14 -15.25
C LYS A 39 -3.79 -36.49 -13.87
N VAL A 40 -4.44 -37.19 -12.93
CA VAL A 40 -4.58 -36.71 -11.55
C VAL A 40 -3.22 -36.68 -10.85
N GLU A 41 -2.41 -37.72 -11.03
CA GLU A 41 -1.04 -37.81 -10.49
C GLU A 41 -0.16 -36.66 -10.99
N GLN A 42 -0.18 -36.38 -12.29
CA GLN A 42 0.52 -35.21 -12.86
C GLN A 42 0.04 -33.88 -12.26
N SER A 43 -1.26 -33.72 -12.04
CA SER A 43 -1.81 -32.52 -11.40
C SER A 43 -1.39 -32.39 -9.94
N ILE A 44 -1.27 -33.51 -9.20
CA ILE A 44 -0.78 -33.52 -7.82
C ILE A 44 0.70 -33.13 -7.79
N GLU A 45 1.53 -33.76 -8.64
CA GLU A 45 2.96 -33.45 -8.73
C GLU A 45 3.20 -31.97 -9.04
N GLN A 46 2.40 -31.39 -9.94
CA GLN A 46 2.46 -29.95 -10.22
C GLN A 46 2.13 -29.12 -8.97
N ARG A 47 1.06 -29.46 -8.26
CA ARG A 47 0.66 -28.75 -7.03
C ARG A 47 1.70 -28.88 -5.92
N GLU A 48 2.36 -30.02 -5.81
CA GLU A 48 3.46 -30.23 -4.86
C GLU A 48 4.66 -29.35 -5.19
N LYS A 49 5.05 -29.24 -6.47
CA LYS A 49 6.10 -28.31 -6.90
C LYS A 49 5.74 -26.86 -6.60
N GLU A 50 4.51 -26.44 -6.90
CA GLU A 50 4.03 -25.09 -6.57
C GLU A 50 4.00 -24.84 -5.06
N ALA A 51 3.60 -25.84 -4.27
CA ALA A 51 3.60 -25.75 -2.81
C ALA A 51 5.02 -25.65 -2.25
N ALA A 52 5.98 -26.40 -2.80
CA ALA A 52 7.38 -26.32 -2.41
C ALA A 52 7.97 -24.92 -2.64
N VAL A 53 7.70 -24.32 -3.81
CA VAL A 53 8.14 -22.94 -4.12
C VAL A 53 7.50 -21.91 -3.19
N LYS A 54 6.20 -22.06 -2.90
CA LYS A 54 5.50 -21.19 -1.94
C LYS A 54 6.09 -21.33 -0.53
N PHE A 55 6.41 -22.55 -0.12
CA PHE A 55 7.01 -22.83 1.17
C PHE A 55 8.38 -22.15 1.31
N THR A 56 9.27 -22.30 0.32
CA THR A 56 10.58 -21.64 0.35
C THR A 56 10.45 -20.12 0.43
N LEU A 57 9.54 -19.52 -0.33
CA LEU A 57 9.29 -18.08 -0.30
C LEU A 57 8.79 -17.61 1.08
N LEU A 58 7.92 -18.38 1.72
CA LEU A 58 7.43 -18.06 3.07
C LEU A 58 8.56 -18.13 4.10
N CYS A 59 9.44 -19.12 4.02
CA CYS A 59 10.61 -19.21 4.90
C CYS A 59 11.57 -18.02 4.71
N ASP A 60 11.86 -17.64 3.47
CA ASP A 60 12.70 -16.47 3.18
C ASP A 60 12.09 -15.18 3.74
N MET A 61 10.77 -15.01 3.55
CA MET A 61 10.03 -13.88 4.08
C MET A 61 10.04 -13.87 5.62
N GLU A 62 9.83 -15.02 6.27
CA GLU A 62 9.91 -15.14 7.73
C GLU A 62 11.30 -14.76 8.26
N ALA A 63 12.37 -15.23 7.59
CA ALA A 63 13.74 -14.84 7.93
C ALA A 63 13.99 -13.33 7.76
N ASP A 64 13.42 -12.70 6.73
CA ASP A 64 13.46 -11.24 6.55
C ASP A 64 12.77 -10.49 7.70
N TRP A 65 11.57 -10.94 8.09
CA TRP A 65 10.84 -10.36 9.22
C TRP A 65 11.59 -10.50 10.53
N GLU A 66 12.21 -11.65 10.78
CA GLU A 66 13.04 -11.87 11.97
C GLU A 66 14.27 -10.97 12.00
N ARG A 67 14.94 -10.81 10.86
CA ARG A 67 16.07 -9.87 10.71
C ARG A 67 15.65 -8.44 11.01
N GLU A 68 14.53 -7.98 10.45
CA GLU A 68 14.06 -6.62 10.68
C GLU A 68 13.62 -6.40 12.14
N ARG A 69 12.94 -7.39 12.72
CA ARG A 69 12.60 -7.39 14.14
C ARG A 69 13.84 -7.31 15.02
N ALA A 70 14.93 -8.02 14.69
CA ALA A 70 16.19 -7.94 15.40
C ALA A 70 16.85 -6.56 15.27
N LYS A 71 16.87 -5.96 14.07
CA LYS A 71 17.37 -4.59 13.86
C LYS A 71 16.60 -3.57 14.70
N LEU A 72 15.28 -3.65 14.71
CA LEU A 72 14.43 -2.75 15.50
C LEU A 72 14.67 -2.93 17.00
N LYS A 73 14.79 -4.18 17.47
CA LYS A 73 15.15 -4.45 18.87
C LYS A 73 16.50 -3.84 19.25
N ASN A 74 17.53 -4.08 18.43
CA ASN A 74 18.85 -3.49 18.66
C ASN A 74 18.80 -1.96 18.63
N LYS A 75 17.96 -1.36 17.77
CA LYS A 75 17.82 0.10 17.72
C LYS A 75 17.13 0.66 18.96
N ILE A 76 16.12 -0.04 19.48
CA ILE A 76 15.47 0.31 20.75
C ILE A 76 16.51 0.24 21.87
N GLU A 77 17.26 -0.85 21.97
CA GLU A 77 18.32 -1.01 22.98
C GLU A 77 19.41 0.06 22.85
N GLU A 78 19.84 0.42 21.64
CA GLU A 78 20.79 1.52 21.40
C GLU A 78 20.23 2.88 21.86
N LEU A 79 18.94 3.12 21.66
CA LEU A 79 18.28 4.36 22.09
C LEU A 79 18.03 4.40 23.60
N GLU A 80 17.74 3.26 24.23
CA GLU A 80 17.59 3.12 25.68
C GLU A 80 18.94 3.22 26.42
N ASN A 81 20.00 2.66 25.84
CA ASN A 81 21.35 2.67 26.41
C ASN A 81 22.18 3.90 26.03
N LYS A 82 21.69 4.77 25.13
CA LYS A 82 22.32 6.09 24.94
C LYS A 82 22.12 6.87 26.23
N PRO A 83 23.19 7.17 27.01
CA PRO A 83 23.06 8.13 28.08
C PRO A 83 22.55 9.42 27.45
N ALA A 84 21.69 10.14 28.18
CA ALA A 84 21.23 11.46 27.81
C ALA A 84 22.42 12.46 27.79
N GLU A 85 23.34 12.32 26.84
CA GLU A 85 24.34 13.32 26.47
C GLU A 85 23.74 14.27 25.42
N ALA A 86 22.54 14.75 25.72
CA ALA A 86 22.01 15.99 25.19
C ALA A 86 21.62 16.80 26.42
N GLY A 87 22.47 17.77 26.77
CA GLY A 87 22.28 18.65 27.92
C GLY A 87 20.99 19.45 27.83
N GLY A 88 19.92 18.90 28.37
CA GLY A 88 18.69 19.58 28.72
C GLY A 88 18.18 18.98 30.03
N PRO A 89 17.72 19.78 31.00
CA PRO A 89 17.39 19.28 32.33
C PRO A 89 16.16 18.37 32.22
N THR A 90 16.37 17.05 32.23
CA THR A 90 15.30 16.09 32.50
C THR A 90 15.00 16.17 33.99
N PHE A 91 14.14 17.11 34.36
CA PHE A 91 13.60 17.19 35.71
C PHE A 91 12.53 16.11 35.85
N SER A 92 12.82 15.04 36.59
CA SER A 92 11.80 14.09 37.00
C SER A 92 10.97 14.71 38.13
N TYR A 93 9.75 15.14 37.82
CA TYR A 93 8.81 15.63 38.84
C TYR A 93 8.07 14.44 39.44
N ALA A 94 8.43 14.05 40.67
CA ALA A 94 7.64 13.10 41.44
C ALA A 94 6.29 13.75 41.83
N PRO A 95 5.19 12.97 41.89
CA PRO A 95 3.88 13.50 42.29
C PRO A 95 3.96 14.05 43.72
N THR A 96 3.53 15.29 43.89
CA THR A 96 3.66 16.04 45.14
C THR A 96 2.42 15.88 46.04
N GLY A 97 1.39 15.17 45.55
CA GLY A 97 0.14 14.95 46.27
C GLY A 97 -0.77 16.17 46.32
N ASN A 98 -0.38 17.27 45.67
CA ASN A 98 -1.21 18.45 45.45
C ASN A 98 -1.74 18.41 44.00
N PRO A 99 -3.06 18.36 43.78
CA PRO A 99 -3.63 18.18 42.44
C PRO A 99 -3.29 19.34 41.48
N ASP A 100 -3.16 20.57 42.00
CA ASP A 100 -2.77 21.73 41.19
C ASP A 100 -1.31 21.67 40.76
N ALA A 101 -0.42 21.19 41.65
CA ALA A 101 0.99 21.00 41.33
C ALA A 101 1.19 19.83 40.36
N ASP A 102 0.43 18.74 40.53
CA ASP A 102 0.50 17.57 39.65
C ASP A 102 -0.08 17.87 38.25
N PHE A 103 -1.10 18.73 38.16
CA PHE A 103 -1.61 19.24 36.87
C PHE A 103 -0.58 20.14 36.16
N LEU A 104 0.09 21.03 36.89
CA LEU A 104 1.15 21.84 36.29
C LEU A 104 2.34 20.97 35.86
N ASN A 105 2.71 19.98 36.65
CA ASN A 105 3.77 19.04 36.31
C ASN A 105 3.43 18.23 35.04
N SER A 106 2.16 17.85 34.82
CA SER A 106 1.75 17.16 33.59
C SER A 106 1.78 18.07 32.37
N ILE A 107 1.34 19.34 32.49
CA ILE A 107 1.46 20.33 31.42
C ILE A 107 2.93 20.60 31.09
N ILE A 108 3.78 20.75 32.11
CA ILE A 108 5.21 21.00 31.92
C ILE A 108 5.86 19.81 31.20
N ALA A 109 5.53 18.57 31.58
CA ALA A 109 6.00 17.37 30.89
C ALA A 109 5.53 17.31 29.43
N ASP A 110 4.27 17.62 29.16
CA ASP A 110 3.70 17.64 27.80
C ASP A 110 4.35 18.72 26.93
N LEU A 111 4.57 19.92 27.47
CA LEU A 111 5.24 21.01 26.78
C LEU A 111 6.72 20.71 26.50
N GLN A 112 7.43 20.10 27.46
CA GLN A 112 8.82 19.67 27.28
C GLN A 112 8.92 18.60 26.19
N LYS A 113 8.02 17.60 26.20
CA LYS A 113 7.94 16.56 25.15
C LYS A 113 7.67 17.18 23.78
N LYS A 114 6.76 18.15 23.70
CA LYS A 114 6.47 18.86 22.45
C LYS A 114 7.67 19.69 21.98
N ASN A 115 8.40 20.32 22.89
CA ASN A 115 9.60 21.10 22.56
C ASN A 115 10.71 20.20 22.02
N VAL A 116 10.97 19.04 22.63
CA VAL A 116 11.91 18.04 22.12
C VAL A 116 11.51 17.54 20.73
N ASN A 117 10.23 17.25 20.51
CA ASN A 117 9.74 16.84 19.18
C ASN A 117 9.94 17.92 18.12
N LEU A 118 9.61 19.19 18.44
CA LEU A 118 9.81 20.32 17.52
C LEU A 118 11.29 20.55 17.23
N GLN A 119 12.17 20.41 18.23
CA GLN A 119 13.62 20.52 18.06
C GLN A 119 14.15 19.39 17.17
N LYS A 120 13.63 18.17 17.31
CA LYS A 120 13.98 17.02 16.46
C LYS A 120 13.52 17.22 15.02
N GLU A 121 12.30 17.72 14.82
CA GLU A 121 11.75 18.06 13.50
C GLU A 121 12.56 19.17 12.84
N ASN A 122 12.88 20.24 13.58
CA ASN A 122 13.78 21.29 13.10
C ASN A 122 15.18 20.75 12.78
N GLY A 123 15.72 19.84 13.61
CA GLY A 123 16.99 19.18 13.36
C GLY A 123 16.98 18.38 12.05
N GLY A 124 15.93 17.60 11.81
CA GLY A 124 15.74 16.86 10.56
C GLY A 124 15.57 17.77 9.35
N LEU A 125 14.84 18.88 9.49
CA LEU A 125 14.73 19.89 8.44
C LEU A 125 16.08 20.58 8.19
N ARG A 126 16.87 20.89 9.22
CA ARG A 126 18.22 21.46 9.08
C ARG A 126 19.21 20.46 8.50
N GLU A 127 19.05 19.17 8.72
CA GLU A 127 19.86 18.12 8.08
C GLU A 127 19.49 17.91 6.61
N LEU A 128 18.21 18.04 6.27
CA LEU A 128 17.73 18.07 4.89
C LEU A 128 18.20 19.34 4.16
N LEU A 129 18.16 20.50 4.83
CA LEU A 129 18.57 21.78 4.27
C LEU A 129 20.09 21.96 4.26
N GLY A 130 20.83 21.41 5.23
CA GLY A 130 22.28 21.50 5.33
C GLY A 130 23.06 20.75 4.24
N LYS A 131 22.37 20.00 3.37
CA LYS A 131 22.91 19.47 2.11
C LYS A 131 22.90 20.49 0.97
N TYR A 132 22.24 21.62 1.17
CA TYR A 132 22.23 22.76 0.27
C TYR A 132 22.68 23.98 1.07
N ASP A 133 23.90 24.47 0.81
CA ASP A 133 24.25 25.80 1.26
C ASP A 133 23.22 26.77 0.69
N VAL A 134 22.67 27.67 1.52
CA VAL A 134 21.76 28.72 1.03
C VAL A 134 22.49 29.55 -0.04
N GLY A 135 23.83 29.62 0.02
CA GLY A 135 24.68 30.15 -1.05
C GLY A 135 24.65 29.36 -2.37
N ASP A 136 24.50 28.03 -2.33
CA ASP A 136 24.43 27.17 -3.53
C ASP A 136 23.04 27.18 -4.19
N ILE A 137 21.98 27.45 -3.43
CA ILE A 137 20.63 27.71 -3.98
C ILE A 137 20.58 29.08 -4.67
N ILE A 138 21.33 30.06 -4.15
CA ILE A 138 21.41 31.42 -4.70
C ILE A 138 22.37 31.49 -5.90
N SER A 139 23.31 30.54 -6.06
CA SER A 139 24.29 30.59 -7.16
C SER A 139 24.63 29.25 -7.84
N PRO A 140 23.68 28.57 -8.52
CA PRO A 140 24.02 27.62 -9.55
C PRO A 140 24.01 28.33 -10.91
N LYS A 141 25.14 28.99 -11.26
CA LYS A 141 25.53 29.42 -12.62
C LYS A 141 24.41 30.00 -13.49
N ALA A 142 24.31 31.32 -13.58
CA ALA A 142 24.07 32.10 -14.81
C ALA A 142 23.27 31.43 -15.96
N LYS A 143 22.16 30.75 -15.66
CA LYS A 143 21.15 30.37 -16.64
C LYS A 143 20.15 31.50 -16.60
N LYS A 144 20.35 32.46 -17.49
CA LYS A 144 19.45 33.59 -17.82
C LYS A 144 18.13 33.46 -17.08
N GLN A 145 18.01 34.10 -15.92
CA GLN A 145 16.69 34.35 -15.36
C GLN A 145 15.95 35.11 -16.46
N LYS A 146 14.92 34.49 -17.04
CA LYS A 146 14.02 35.24 -17.92
C LYS A 146 13.54 36.42 -17.08
N ALA A 147 13.60 37.62 -17.65
CA ALA A 147 13.09 38.80 -16.97
C ALA A 147 11.71 38.48 -16.38
N PRO A 148 11.39 38.98 -15.17
CA PRO A 148 10.07 38.80 -14.58
C PRO A 148 9.00 39.06 -15.64
N ARG A 149 8.10 38.10 -15.85
CA ARG A 149 7.01 38.27 -16.81
C ARG A 149 6.09 39.34 -16.27
N VAL A 150 5.99 40.46 -16.98
CA VAL A 150 5.12 41.57 -16.62
C VAL A 150 3.70 41.23 -17.04
N TYR A 151 2.75 41.36 -16.13
CA TYR A 151 1.34 41.13 -16.37
C TYR A 151 0.60 42.44 -16.11
N CYS A 152 -0.27 42.83 -17.03
CA CYS A 152 -1.15 43.96 -16.81
C CYS A 152 -2.51 43.46 -16.31
N ASP A 153 -2.80 43.68 -15.03
CA ASP A 153 -4.10 43.37 -14.40
C ASP A 153 -5.28 44.18 -14.99
N ILE A 154 -5.02 45.19 -15.85
CA ILE A 154 -6.05 46.06 -16.44
C ILE A 154 -6.61 45.47 -17.74
N CYS A 155 -5.76 44.84 -18.56
CA CYS A 155 -6.18 44.32 -19.87
C CYS A 155 -5.86 42.83 -20.07
N ASP A 156 -5.41 42.13 -19.03
CA ASP A 156 -5.10 40.71 -19.00
C ASP A 156 -4.09 40.24 -20.07
N VAL A 157 -3.16 41.12 -20.47
CA VAL A 157 -2.10 40.81 -21.44
C VAL A 157 -0.77 40.60 -20.73
N PHE A 158 -0.08 39.52 -21.10
CA PHE A 158 1.27 39.20 -20.62
C PHE A 158 2.34 39.86 -21.49
N ASP A 159 3.45 40.25 -20.85
CA ASP A 159 4.73 40.63 -21.44
C ASP A 159 4.72 41.88 -22.36
N ALA A 160 3.65 42.67 -22.36
CA ALA A 160 3.50 43.87 -23.20
C ALA A 160 3.82 45.18 -22.47
N HIS A 161 3.17 45.43 -21.33
CA HIS A 161 3.31 46.62 -20.50
C HIS A 161 2.99 46.29 -19.03
N GLU A 162 3.48 47.11 -18.11
CA GLU A 162 3.09 47.07 -16.70
C GLU A 162 1.80 47.87 -16.46
N PHE A 163 1.24 47.81 -15.24
CA PHE A 163 -0.02 48.49 -14.92
C PHE A 163 0.02 50.00 -15.23
N GLU A 164 1.16 50.68 -15.10
CA GLU A 164 1.28 52.14 -15.30
C GLU A 164 1.25 52.58 -16.78
N ASP A 165 1.59 51.69 -17.71
CA ASP A 165 1.73 51.99 -19.15
C ASP A 165 0.58 51.42 -20.00
N CYS A 166 -0.53 51.02 -19.36
CA CYS A 166 -1.65 50.42 -20.07
C CYS A 166 -2.34 51.45 -20.98
N PRO A 167 -2.44 51.23 -22.31
CA PRO A 167 -3.14 52.15 -23.21
C PRO A 167 -4.63 52.28 -22.87
N THR A 168 -5.21 51.23 -22.27
CA THR A 168 -6.58 51.19 -21.76
C THR A 168 -6.78 52.12 -20.56
N GLN A 169 -5.71 52.39 -19.80
CA GLN A 169 -5.74 53.34 -18.69
C GLN A 169 -5.90 54.79 -19.21
N THR A 170 -5.36 55.09 -20.39
CA THR A 170 -5.55 56.41 -21.02
C THR A 170 -6.96 56.57 -21.62
N SER A 171 -7.58 55.49 -22.11
CA SER A 171 -8.96 55.55 -22.62
C SER A 171 -10.01 55.65 -21.51
N MET A 172 -9.68 55.30 -20.26
CA MET A 172 -10.54 55.57 -19.09
C MET A 172 -10.45 57.02 -18.59
N ILE A 173 -9.35 57.73 -18.87
CA ILE A 173 -9.15 59.14 -18.45
C ILE A 173 -9.67 60.12 -19.52
N ALA A 174 -10.04 59.63 -20.71
CA ALA A 174 -10.62 60.44 -21.78
C ALA A 174 -12.17 60.48 -21.73
N VAL A 175 -12.78 60.71 -20.57
CA VAL A 175 -14.16 61.20 -20.45
C VAL A 175 -14.32 61.95 -19.12
N ASP A 176 -13.78 63.16 -19.06
CA ASP A 176 -14.25 64.19 -18.13
C ASP A 176 -14.56 65.45 -18.94
N GLU A 177 -15.78 65.51 -19.50
CA GLU A 177 -16.51 66.77 -19.53
C GLU A 177 -17.78 66.61 -18.68
N MET A 178 -17.75 67.34 -17.57
CA MET A 178 -18.88 67.76 -16.74
C MET A 178 -19.72 66.68 -16.07
N GLY A 179 -19.37 66.44 -14.80
CA GLY A 179 -20.27 66.90 -13.74
C GLY A 179 -21.06 65.84 -13.01
N GLY A 180 -20.66 65.63 -11.75
CA GLY A 180 -21.60 65.66 -10.64
C GLY A 180 -22.46 64.42 -10.38
N SER A 181 -22.39 63.99 -9.12
CA SER A 181 -23.31 63.11 -8.41
C SER A 181 -23.24 61.62 -8.74
N GLY A 182 -22.88 60.86 -7.72
CA GLY A 182 -22.91 59.41 -7.75
C GLY A 182 -24.33 58.87 -7.91
N ALA A 183 -24.45 57.86 -8.74
CA ALA A 183 -25.43 56.79 -8.63
C ALA A 183 -24.88 55.58 -9.39
N TRP A 184 -24.78 54.45 -8.72
CA TRP A 184 -24.49 53.15 -9.33
C TRP A 184 -25.65 52.73 -10.24
N PRO A 185 -25.35 52.07 -11.38
CA PRO A 185 -26.12 50.91 -11.81
C PRO A 185 -25.14 49.74 -11.93
N GLY A 186 -25.25 48.66 -11.17
CA GLY A 186 -26.46 47.84 -11.04
C GLY A 186 -26.09 46.45 -11.56
N ASP A 187 -25.93 45.51 -10.63
CA ASP A 187 -26.05 44.06 -10.75
C ASP A 187 -25.70 43.38 -12.08
N LEU A 188 -24.46 42.87 -12.16
CA LEU A 188 -24.17 41.65 -12.93
C LEU A 188 -24.14 40.47 -11.95
N VAL A 189 -25.29 39.83 -11.84
CA VAL A 189 -25.48 38.55 -11.16
C VAL A 189 -24.63 37.49 -11.87
N ILE A 190 -23.54 37.07 -11.24
CA ILE A 190 -22.84 35.84 -11.63
C ILE A 190 -23.38 34.73 -10.73
N SER A 191 -24.16 33.82 -11.31
CA SER A 191 -24.59 32.59 -10.63
C SER A 191 -23.38 31.79 -10.16
N PRO A 192 -23.37 31.25 -8.93
CA PRO A 192 -22.30 30.38 -8.49
C PRO A 192 -22.33 29.08 -9.30
N VAL A 193 -21.22 28.75 -9.95
CA VAL A 193 -21.03 27.38 -10.46
C VAL A 193 -20.88 26.47 -9.24
N PRO A 194 -21.76 25.46 -9.04
CA PRO A 194 -21.62 24.56 -7.91
C PRO A 194 -20.34 23.72 -8.07
N PRO A 195 -19.57 23.51 -6.99
CA PRO A 195 -18.35 22.72 -7.05
C PRO A 195 -18.68 21.27 -7.44
N GLN A 196 -17.98 20.75 -8.44
CA GLN A 196 -18.09 19.34 -8.79
C GLN A 196 -17.52 18.49 -7.64
N PRO A 197 -18.23 17.42 -7.21
CA PRO A 197 -17.74 16.57 -6.14
C PRO A 197 -16.51 15.79 -6.62
N THR A 198 -15.37 16.09 -6.01
CA THR A 198 -14.18 15.24 -6.10
C THR A 198 -14.52 13.88 -5.52
N ALA A 199 -14.43 12.82 -6.34
CA ALA A 199 -14.65 11.46 -5.87
C ALA A 199 -13.63 11.12 -4.77
N GLU A 200 -14.08 11.06 -3.52
CA GLU A 200 -13.32 10.53 -2.39
C GLU A 200 -12.99 9.05 -2.67
N LEU A 201 -11.76 8.77 -3.07
CA LEU A 201 -11.24 7.41 -3.03
C LEU A 201 -10.97 7.04 -1.57
N LYS A 202 -11.96 6.39 -0.94
CA LYS A 202 -11.77 5.77 0.39
C LYS A 202 -10.75 4.64 0.30
N PRO A 203 -9.80 4.54 1.25
CA PRO A 203 -8.88 3.42 1.30
C PRO A 203 -9.65 2.13 1.56
N ARG A 204 -9.48 1.14 0.69
CA ARG A 204 -10.09 -0.18 0.84
C ARG A 204 -9.32 -0.98 1.89
N VAL A 205 -9.85 -1.04 3.11
CA VAL A 205 -9.35 -1.92 4.17
C VAL A 205 -9.77 -3.35 3.83
N TYR A 206 -8.82 -4.26 3.63
CA TYR A 206 -9.10 -5.69 3.58
C TYR A 206 -9.06 -6.25 5.01
N SER A 207 -10.19 -6.72 5.50
CA SER A 207 -10.24 -7.58 6.68
C SER A 207 -10.29 -9.04 6.22
N TYR A 208 -9.30 -9.83 6.60
CA TYR A 208 -9.39 -11.28 6.51
C TYR A 208 -10.23 -11.77 7.70
N GLY A 209 -11.54 -11.87 7.49
CA GLY A 209 -12.44 -12.53 8.41
C GLY A 209 -12.59 -13.99 8.02
N HIS A 210 -12.41 -14.90 8.98
CA HIS A 210 -12.99 -16.23 8.87
C HIS A 210 -14.49 -16.11 8.60
N SER A 211 -14.97 -16.83 7.59
CA SER A 211 -16.39 -16.90 7.25
C SER A 211 -17.19 -17.30 8.48
N GLN A 212 -18.09 -16.43 8.94
CA GLN A 212 -19.07 -16.76 9.95
C GLN A 212 -19.91 -17.95 9.44
N GLY A 213 -19.91 -19.06 10.19
CA GLY A 213 -20.73 -20.23 9.91
C GLY A 213 -20.00 -21.56 9.71
N ILE A 214 -18.67 -21.60 9.87
CA ILE A 214 -17.92 -22.87 9.90
C ILE A 214 -17.16 -22.93 11.22
N ASP A 215 -17.49 -23.92 12.05
CA ASP A 215 -16.70 -24.29 13.23
C ASP A 215 -15.30 -24.73 12.78
N CYS A 216 -14.38 -23.78 12.66
CA CYS A 216 -12.97 -24.07 12.44
C CYS A 216 -12.37 -24.62 13.73
N LYS A 217 -12.38 -25.94 13.89
CA LYS A 217 -11.55 -26.60 14.90
C LYS A 217 -10.07 -26.34 14.57
N PRO A 218 -9.22 -26.01 15.57
CA PRO A 218 -7.80 -25.86 15.33
C PRO A 218 -7.22 -27.17 14.79
N PHE A 219 -6.52 -27.09 13.65
CA PHE A 219 -5.75 -28.19 13.11
C PHE A 219 -4.55 -28.44 14.03
N ALA A 220 -4.66 -29.46 14.88
CA ALA A 220 -3.53 -29.96 15.65
C ALA A 220 -2.67 -30.83 14.71
N SER A 221 -1.46 -30.37 14.38
CA SER A 221 -0.52 -31.22 13.64
C SER A 221 -0.13 -32.42 14.52
N PRO A 222 -0.05 -33.64 13.97
CA PRO A 222 0.60 -34.74 14.67
C PRO A 222 2.06 -34.34 14.96
N LYS A 223 2.49 -34.45 16.21
CA LYS A 223 3.90 -34.30 16.58
C LYS A 223 4.67 -35.44 15.94
N THR A 224 5.43 -35.16 14.89
CA THR A 224 6.42 -36.12 14.38
C THR A 224 7.55 -36.24 15.39
N PRO A 225 7.99 -37.46 15.77
CA PRO A 225 9.13 -37.63 16.64
C PRO A 225 10.40 -37.09 15.96
N LYS A 226 11.23 -36.39 16.74
CA LYS A 226 12.52 -35.85 16.31
C LYS A 226 13.37 -36.99 15.73
N SER A 227 13.77 -36.88 14.47
CA SER A 227 14.83 -37.71 13.92
C SER A 227 16.17 -37.15 14.39
N ASP A 228 16.79 -37.82 15.35
CA ASP A 228 18.18 -37.57 15.72
C ASP A 228 19.07 -38.13 14.60
N TYR A 229 19.70 -37.25 13.83
CA TYR A 229 20.81 -37.63 12.96
C TYR A 229 22.13 -37.19 13.63
N THR A 230 22.98 -38.17 13.93
CA THR A 230 24.39 -37.96 14.24
C THR A 230 25.21 -38.08 12.96
N PHE A 231 26.16 -37.18 12.79
CA PHE A 231 27.08 -37.06 11.65
C PHE A 231 28.04 -38.26 11.54
#